data_AF-A0A6B0YIL0-F1
#
_entry.id   AF-A0A6B0YIL0-F1
#
_cell.length_a   1.000
_cell.length_b   1.000
_cell.length_c   1.000
_cell.angle_alpha   90.00
_cell.angle_beta   90.00
_cell.angle_gamma   90.00
#
_symmetry.space_group_name_H-M   'P 1'
#
loop_
_entity.id
_entity.type
_entity.pdbx_description
1 polymer ?
#
loop_
_entity_poly.entity_id
_entity_poly.type
_entity_poly.pdbx_seq_one_letter_code
_entity_poly.pdbx_strand_id
1 'polypeptide(L)'
;MKVGVLGKNARQGASLASLVDEVVGYEEQGFSSYWMQQASTFHALTMMGVIGHSTSKIELGIATIPTYPRHPGALVHQAWTVNVLAGGRLVLGIGHR
;
A
#
# COMPACT_ATOMS: atom_id res chain seq x y z
N MET A 1 5.80 -20.90 -5.04
CA MET A 1 4.70 -20.09 -5.61
C MET A 1 4.48 -18.89 -4.69
N LYS A 2 4.36 -17.66 -5.21
CA LYS A 2 4.05 -16.46 -4.40
C LYS A 2 2.56 -16.12 -4.56
N VAL A 3 1.88 -15.80 -3.47
CA VAL A 3 0.45 -15.47 -3.46
C VAL A 3 0.26 -14.09 -2.82
N GLY A 4 -0.48 -13.22 -3.50
CA GLY A 4 -0.77 -11.85 -3.04
C GLY A 4 -2.25 -11.57 -2.90
N VAL A 5 -2.59 -10.60 -2.06
CA VAL A 5 -3.97 -10.15 -1.82
C VAL A 5 -4.16 -8.74 -2.35
N LEU A 6 -5.26 -8.50 -3.06
CA LEU A 6 -5.71 -7.15 -3.41
C LEU A 6 -6.76 -6.69 -2.40
N GLY A 7 -6.39 -5.74 -1.55
CA GLY A 7 -7.24 -5.21 -0.49
C GLY A 7 -8.49 -4.50 -1.03
N LYS A 8 -9.66 -4.93 -0.55
CA LYS A 8 -10.96 -4.29 -0.88
C LYS A 8 -11.49 -3.41 0.23
N ASN A 9 -11.07 -3.62 1.48
CA ASN A 9 -11.62 -2.93 2.65
C ASN A 9 -11.31 -1.43 2.65
N ALA A 10 -10.16 -1.02 2.10
CA ALA A 10 -9.84 0.40 1.96
C ALA A 10 -10.86 1.13 1.08
N ARG A 11 -11.44 0.47 0.07
CA ARG A 11 -12.51 1.04 -0.78
C ARG A 11 -13.85 1.18 -0.05
N GLN A 12 -14.08 0.40 1.00
CA GLN A 12 -15.33 0.37 1.74
C GLN A 12 -15.35 1.39 2.89
N GLY A 13 -14.28 2.16 3.08
CA GLY A 13 -14.18 3.14 4.17
C GLY A 13 -14.02 2.50 5.55
N ALA A 14 -13.41 1.31 5.62
CA ALA A 14 -13.08 0.65 6.87
C ALA A 14 -12.17 1.53 7.76
N SER A 15 -12.14 1.28 9.07
CA SER A 15 -11.32 2.07 9.98
C SER A 15 -9.82 1.86 9.71
N LEU A 16 -9.00 2.86 10.03
CA LEU A 16 -7.54 2.77 9.89
C LEU A 16 -6.99 1.51 10.58
N ALA A 17 -7.41 1.26 11.82
CA ALA A 17 -6.96 0.11 12.61
C ALA A 17 -7.32 -1.21 11.92
N SER A 18 -8.56 -1.35 11.46
CA SER A 18 -9.00 -2.59 10.79
C SER A 18 -8.20 -2.91 9.52
N LEU A 19 -7.75 -1.89 8.78
CA LEU A 19 -6.92 -2.09 7.60
C LEU A 19 -5.51 -2.53 7.96
N VAL A 20 -4.95 -2.01 9.06
CA VAL A 20 -3.66 -2.46 9.56
C VAL A 20 -3.75 -3.91 10.03
N ASP A 21 -4.75 -4.22 10.86
CA ASP A 21 -4.96 -5.56 11.41
C ASP A 21 -5.18 -6.60 10.30
N GLU A 22 -5.92 -6.25 9.23
CA GLU A 22 -6.09 -7.11 8.06
C GLU A 22 -4.75 -7.48 7.42
N VAL A 23 -3.88 -6.50 7.16
CA VAL A 23 -2.61 -6.76 6.46
C VAL A 23 -1.61 -7.48 7.36
N VAL A 24 -1.59 -7.17 8.66
CA VAL A 24 -0.83 -7.94 9.65
C VAL A 24 -1.30 -9.38 9.65
N GLY A 25 -2.61 -9.62 9.67
CA GLY A 25 -3.17 -10.97 9.58
C GLY A 25 -2.78 -11.70 8.30
N TYR A 26 -2.70 -11.02 7.16
CA TYR A 26 -2.20 -11.63 5.92
C TYR A 26 -0.69 -11.94 5.95
N GLU A 27 0.13 -11.10 6.58
CA GLU A 27 1.55 -11.39 6.81
C GLU A 27 1.72 -12.64 7.69
N GLU A 28 0.96 -12.74 8.77
CA GLU A 28 0.99 -13.89 9.69
C GLU A 28 0.54 -15.20 9.01
N GLN A 29 -0.41 -15.11 8.08
CA GLN A 29 -0.85 -16.24 7.25
C GLN A 29 0.16 -16.62 6.15
N GLY A 30 1.24 -15.87 5.98
CA GLY A 30 2.30 -16.17 5.02
C GLY A 30 2.04 -15.68 3.59
N PHE A 31 1.11 -14.75 3.39
CA PHE A 31 0.94 -14.11 2.08
C PHE A 31 2.21 -13.32 1.71
N SER A 32 2.56 -13.37 0.43
CA SER A 32 3.80 -12.78 -0.07
C SER A 32 3.70 -11.27 -0.28
N SER A 33 2.51 -10.75 -0.57
CA SER A 33 2.31 -9.34 -0.90
C SER A 33 0.87 -8.88 -0.64
N TYR A 34 0.71 -7.63 -0.22
CA TYR A 34 -0.59 -6.96 -0.16
C TYR A 34 -0.62 -5.77 -1.13
N TRP A 35 -1.70 -5.66 -1.89
CA TRP A 35 -1.87 -4.66 -2.94
C TRP A 35 -3.04 -3.74 -2.62
N MET A 36 -2.84 -2.43 -2.78
CA MET A 36 -3.91 -1.42 -2.68
C MET A 36 -4.00 -0.61 -3.97
N GLN A 37 -5.23 -0.30 -4.39
CA GLN A 37 -5.47 0.66 -5.47
C GLN A 37 -5.71 2.04 -4.86
N GLN A 38 -5.34 3.10 -5.59
CA GLN A 38 -5.84 4.43 -5.23
C GLN A 38 -7.38 4.42 -5.29
N ALA A 39 -8.02 4.68 -4.16
CA ALA A 39 -9.47 4.77 -4.01
C ALA A 39 -9.90 6.24 -3.81
N SER A 40 -11.22 6.48 -3.84
CA SER A 40 -11.80 7.77 -3.44
C SER A 40 -11.80 8.01 -1.93
N THR A 41 -11.50 6.97 -1.13
CA THR A 41 -11.51 6.98 0.33
C THR A 41 -10.16 7.40 0.91
N PHE A 42 -9.21 6.47 1.02
CA PHE A 42 -7.88 6.72 1.56
C PHE A 42 -6.85 6.96 0.46
N HIS A 43 -5.87 7.83 0.77
CA HIS A 43 -4.70 7.98 -0.08
C HIS A 43 -3.78 6.76 0.06
N ALA A 44 -3.59 6.00 -1.02
CA ALA A 44 -2.99 4.66 -0.95
C ALA A 44 -1.55 4.67 -0.44
N LEU A 45 -0.71 5.62 -0.86
CA LEU A 45 0.68 5.72 -0.35
C LEU A 45 0.71 6.03 1.14
N THR A 46 -0.14 6.93 1.61
CA THR A 46 -0.20 7.29 3.03
C THR A 46 -0.61 6.09 3.87
N MET A 47 -1.62 5.34 3.41
CA MET A 47 -2.08 4.12 4.07
C MET A 47 -1.00 3.03 4.07
N MET A 48 -0.29 2.86 2.95
CA MET A 48 0.85 1.93 2.88
C MET A 48 2.02 2.33 3.78
N GLY A 49 2.22 3.62 4.05
CA GLY A 49 3.19 4.06 5.05
C GLY A 49 2.86 3.56 6.46
N VAL A 50 1.58 3.65 6.86
CA VAL A 50 1.10 3.15 8.16
C VAL A 50 1.23 1.62 8.22
N ILE A 51 0.74 0.92 7.19
CA ILE A 51 0.83 -0.55 7.10
C ILE A 51 2.30 -1.02 7.09
N GLY A 52 3.17 -0.31 6.35
CA GLY A 52 4.61 -0.59 6.27
C GLY A 52 5.28 -0.56 7.62
N HIS A 53 4.90 0.39 8.48
CA HIS A 53 5.43 0.49 9.83
C HIS A 53 4.93 -0.64 10.76
N SER A 54 3.74 -1.18 10.52
CA SER A 54 3.13 -2.25 11.32
C SER A 54 3.42 -3.67 10.82
N THR A 55 4.15 -3.82 9.71
CA THR A 55 4.51 -5.11 9.10
C THR A 55 6.01 -5.23 8.91
N SER A 56 6.52 -6.43 8.68
CA SER A 56 7.97 -6.68 8.67
C SER A 56 8.51 -7.42 7.44
N LYS A 57 7.65 -8.16 6.73
CA LYS A 57 8.04 -9.13 5.69
C LYS A 57 7.21 -9.02 4.41
N ILE A 58 5.91 -8.77 4.54
CA ILE A 58 4.99 -8.75 3.40
C ILE A 58 5.35 -7.61 2.44
N GLU A 59 5.41 -7.88 1.14
CA GLU A 59 5.62 -6.85 0.13
C GLU A 59 4.39 -5.94 0.04
N LEU A 60 4.60 -4.63 -0.07
CA LEU A 60 3.51 -3.65 -0.11
C LEU A 60 3.42 -3.03 -1.50
N GLY A 61 2.45 -3.50 -2.27
CA GLY A 61 2.21 -3.07 -3.64
C GLY A 61 1.16 -1.98 -3.73
N ILE A 62 1.43 -0.96 -4.53
CA ILE A 62 0.37 -0.13 -5.10
C ILE A 62 0.03 -0.68 -6.47
N ALA A 63 -1.22 -1.06 -6.71
CA ALA A 63 -1.63 -1.60 -8.00
C ALA A 63 -1.52 -0.53 -9.09
N THR A 64 -2.08 0.66 -8.83
CA THR A 64 -1.95 1.82 -9.70
C THR A 64 -2.08 3.12 -8.92
N ILE A 65 -1.07 3.99 -9.05
CA ILE A 65 -1.22 5.42 -8.76
C ILE A 65 -1.44 6.17 -10.08
N PRO A 66 -2.53 6.93 -10.19
CA PRO A 66 -2.71 7.82 -11.32
C PRO A 66 -1.67 8.95 -11.26
N THR A 67 -0.83 9.03 -12.29
CA THR A 67 0.24 10.03 -12.41
C THR A 67 -0.30 11.43 -12.67
N TYR A 68 -1.34 11.53 -13.49
CA TYR A 68 -2.17 12.72 -13.62
C TYR A 68 -3.20 12.65 -12.49
N PRO A 69 -3.15 13.49 -11.42
CA PRO A 69 -2.97 14.93 -11.40
C PRO A 69 -1.82 15.42 -10.48
N ARG A 70 -0.75 14.64 -10.33
CA ARG A 70 0.30 14.88 -9.32
C ARG A 70 1.57 15.44 -9.94
N HIS A 71 2.26 16.30 -9.19
CA HIS A 71 3.62 16.72 -9.56
C HIS A 71 4.59 15.52 -9.40
N PRO A 72 5.41 15.16 -10.41
CA PRO A 72 6.29 13.99 -10.33
C PRO A 72 7.23 14.00 -9.13
N GLY A 73 7.84 15.15 -8.82
CA GLY A 73 8.72 15.28 -7.65
C GLY A 73 8.01 15.05 -6.31
N ALA A 74 6.73 15.42 -6.21
CA ALA A 74 5.95 15.16 -5.01
C ALA A 74 5.67 13.66 -4.85
N LEU A 75 5.36 12.96 -5.95
CA LEU A 75 5.16 11.52 -5.94
C LEU A 75 6.44 10.78 -5.54
N VAL A 76 7.60 11.21 -6.05
CA VAL A 76 8.90 10.63 -5.66
C VAL A 76 9.15 10.76 -4.17
N HIS A 77 8.98 11.94 -3.59
CA HIS A 77 9.20 12.15 -2.15
C HIS A 77 8.23 11.34 -1.28
N GLN A 78 6.96 11.24 -1.70
CA GLN A 78 5.96 10.43 -1.02
C GLN A 78 6.33 8.94 -1.07
N ALA A 79 6.64 8.42 -2.26
CA ALA A 79 7.03 7.02 -2.44
C ALA A 79 8.32 6.68 -1.68
N TRP A 80 9.31 7.59 -1.69
CA TRP A 80 10.55 7.42 -0.94
C TRP A 80 10.29 7.24 0.57
N THR A 81 9.53 8.16 1.15
CA THR A 81 9.18 8.11 2.58
C THR A 81 8.46 6.81 2.93
N VAL A 82 7.49 6.40 2.09
CA VAL A 82 6.75 5.16 2.30
C VAL A 82 7.66 3.94 2.15
N ASN A 83 8.60 3.94 1.21
CA ASN A 83 9.55 2.85 1.06
C ASN A 83 10.45 2.71 2.29
N VAL A 84 10.89 3.83 2.89
CA VAL A 84 11.63 3.82 4.16
C VAL A 84 10.78 3.23 5.29
N LEU A 85 9.52 3.67 5.44
CA LEU A 85 8.60 3.12 6.44
C LEU A 85 8.34 1.62 6.25
N ALA A 86 8.31 1.17 5.00
CA ALA A 86 8.16 -0.25 4.63
C ALA A 86 9.48 -1.04 4.70
N GLY A 87 10.60 -0.43 5.08
CA GLY A 87 11.90 -1.12 5.11
C GLY A 87 12.35 -1.64 3.74
N GLY A 88 12.07 -0.91 2.66
CA GLY A 88 12.43 -1.28 1.29
C GLY A 88 11.43 -2.20 0.58
N ARG A 89 10.29 -2.51 1.20
CA ARG A 89 9.27 -3.44 0.67
C ARG A 89 8.20 -2.80 -0.22
N LEU A 90 8.32 -1.52 -0.55
CA LEU A 90 7.33 -0.84 -1.40
C LEU A 90 7.54 -1.20 -2.87
N VAL A 91 6.46 -1.65 -3.52
CA VAL A 91 6.37 -1.78 -4.98
C VAL A 91 5.40 -0.75 -5.52
N LEU A 92 5.91 0.24 -6.24
CA LEU A 92 5.12 1.36 -6.75
C LEU A 92 4.59 1.07 -8.15
N GLY A 93 3.32 0.67 -8.25
CA GLY A 93 2.61 0.62 -9.53
C GLY A 93 2.16 2.00 -9.98
N ILE A 94 2.50 2.36 -11.21
CA ILE A 94 2.23 3.67 -11.80
C ILE A 94 1.38 3.47 -13.06
N GLY A 95 0.37 4.32 -13.26
CA GLY A 95 -0.45 4.28 -14.46
C GLY A 95 -1.10 5.62 -14.79
N HIS A 96 -1.81 5.64 -15.93
CA HIS A 96 -2.50 6.83 -16.42
C HIS A 96 -3.97 6.92 -15.95
N ARG A 97 -4.53 5.85 -15.37
CA ARG A 97 -5.93 5.71 -14.95
C ARG A 97 -6.01 4.86 -13.69
#